data_AF-A0A9P9SJA2-F1
#
_entry.id   AF-A0A9P9SJA2-F1
#
_cell.length_a   1.000
_cell.length_b   1.000
_cell.length_c   1.000
_cell.angle_alpha   90.00
_cell.angle_beta   90.00
_cell.angle_gamma   90.00
#
_symmetry.space_group_name_H-M   'P 1'
#
loop_
_entity.id
_entity.type
_entity.pdbx_description
1 polymer ?
#
loop_
_entity_poly.entity_id
_entity_poly.type
_entity_poly.pdbx_seq_one_letter_code
_entity_poly.pdbx_strand_id
1 'polypeptide(L)'
;MATPVTEIAYITLKPNIDISDSSDAANSWKEGLAIIAKQEGYQGSSYGRATESPGLLMWFIDWDSHGSHIKFTKAPAYSGFKDCVISIMESVHYHHVAFTPFPPKILTSAPVIEFVTFLDTKPHFMDNVSKFMKAIGMPEKCYGGAWGESVEADVGKHVDGSVKGKAVVLVIGWESKEAHMAFRETEVFEKSIGLLREGMGGVEMFHVPFTAA
;
A
#
# COMPACT_ATOMS: atom_id res chain seq x y z
N MET A 1 -15.10 1.22 -19.80
CA MET A 1 -15.04 0.69 -18.41
C MET A 1 -14.05 1.55 -17.65
N ALA A 2 -14.33 1.90 -16.39
CA ALA A 2 -13.40 2.65 -15.57
C ALA A 2 -12.20 1.77 -15.17
N THR A 3 -11.04 2.38 -14.93
CA THR A 3 -9.84 1.66 -14.47
C THR A 3 -9.97 1.38 -12.97
N PRO A 4 -9.85 0.12 -12.53
CA PRO A 4 -9.86 -0.21 -11.11
C PRO A 4 -8.59 0.30 -10.42
N VAL A 5 -8.70 0.60 -9.13
CA VAL A 5 -7.61 1.18 -8.34
C VAL A 5 -7.60 0.59 -6.95
N THR A 6 -6.42 0.57 -6.33
CA THR A 6 -6.27 0.29 -4.90
C THR A 6 -6.00 1.60 -4.17
N GLU A 7 -6.84 1.96 -3.22
CA GLU A 7 -6.57 2.99 -2.24
C GLU A 7 -5.55 2.45 -1.23
N ILE A 8 -4.47 3.22 -1.00
CA ILE A 8 -3.43 2.90 -0.03
C ILE A 8 -3.53 3.90 1.10
N ALA A 9 -4.03 3.45 2.26
CA ALA A 9 -4.13 4.26 3.46
C ALA A 9 -2.99 3.94 4.44
N TYR A 10 -2.26 4.99 4.81
CA TYR A 10 -1.24 5.06 5.85
C TYR A 10 -1.91 5.61 7.10
N ILE A 11 -2.23 4.75 8.05
CA ILE A 11 -2.97 5.13 9.26
C ILE A 11 -2.00 5.09 10.43
N THR A 12 -1.65 6.26 10.96
CA THR A 12 -0.90 6.35 12.22
C THR A 12 -1.86 6.06 13.35
N LEU A 13 -1.68 4.94 14.04
CA LEU A 13 -2.51 4.53 15.17
C LEU A 13 -2.18 5.36 16.40
N LYS A 14 -3.19 5.60 17.25
CA LYS A 14 -2.96 6.14 18.60
C LYS A 14 -2.06 5.18 19.40
N PRO A 15 -1.25 5.70 20.35
CA PRO A 15 -0.44 4.87 21.22
C PRO A 15 -1.26 3.78 21.91
N ASN A 16 -0.69 2.59 22.01
CA ASN A 16 -1.28 1.42 22.69
C ASN A 16 -2.61 0.91 22.10
N ILE A 17 -2.98 1.32 20.88
CA ILE A 17 -4.09 0.69 20.17
C ILE A 17 -3.67 -0.71 19.71
N ASP A 18 -4.52 -1.69 20.00
CA ASP A 18 -4.52 -3.01 19.38
C ASP A 18 -5.82 -3.17 18.58
N ILE A 19 -5.71 -3.61 17.33
CA ILE A 19 -6.85 -3.83 16.42
C ILE A 19 -7.09 -5.33 16.17
N SER A 20 -6.29 -6.20 16.78
CA SER A 20 -6.28 -7.65 16.56
C SER A 20 -7.04 -8.44 17.63
N ASP A 21 -7.45 -7.79 18.72
CA ASP A 21 -8.07 -8.42 19.88
C ASP A 21 -9.61 -8.22 19.93
N SER A 22 -10.17 -8.24 21.14
CA SER A 22 -11.58 -7.96 21.44
C SER A 22 -11.78 -6.60 22.12
N SER A 23 -10.80 -5.71 22.07
CA SER A 23 -10.90 -4.36 22.63
C SER A 23 -11.92 -3.51 21.87
N ASP A 24 -12.31 -2.38 22.47
CA ASP A 24 -13.16 -1.39 21.80
C ASP A 24 -12.53 -0.89 20.49
N ALA A 25 -11.20 -0.76 20.44
CA ALA A 25 -10.49 -0.36 19.22
C ALA A 25 -10.60 -1.43 18.12
N ALA A 26 -10.46 -2.71 18.46
CA ALA A 26 -10.65 -3.80 17.51
C ALA A 26 -12.11 -3.90 17.04
N ASN A 27 -13.09 -3.62 17.92
CA ASN A 27 -14.51 -3.58 17.54
C ASN A 27 -14.80 -2.41 16.59
N SER A 28 -14.30 -1.21 16.89
CA SER A 28 -14.40 -0.05 15.99
C SER A 28 -13.77 -0.34 14.63
N TRP A 29 -12.59 -0.96 14.60
CA TRP A 29 -11.94 -1.35 13.35
C TRP A 29 -12.80 -2.32 12.53
N LYS A 30 -13.31 -3.41 13.16
CA LYS A 30 -14.20 -4.38 12.50
C LYS A 30 -15.49 -3.75 11.99
N GLU A 31 -16.06 -2.81 12.72
CA GLU A 31 -17.24 -2.07 12.27
C GLU A 31 -16.92 -1.20 11.05
N GLY A 32 -15.79 -0.49 11.06
CA GLY A 32 -15.30 0.28 9.91
C GLY A 32 -15.12 -0.58 8.66
N LEU A 33 -14.50 -1.76 8.81
CA LEU A 33 -14.37 -2.76 7.74
C LEU A 33 -15.75 -3.20 7.21
N ALA A 34 -16.70 -3.48 8.11
CA ALA A 34 -18.04 -3.90 7.74
C ALA A 34 -18.85 -2.80 7.02
N ILE A 35 -18.61 -1.53 7.32
CA ILE A 35 -19.24 -0.39 6.63
C ILE A 35 -18.65 -0.26 5.23
N ILE A 36 -17.32 -0.21 5.09
CA ILE A 36 -16.68 0.01 3.78
C ILE A 36 -16.94 -1.16 2.82
N ALA A 37 -16.99 -2.39 3.32
CA ALA A 37 -17.25 -3.58 2.50
C ALA A 37 -18.65 -3.61 1.85
N LYS A 38 -19.58 -2.77 2.32
CA LYS A 38 -20.95 -2.65 1.77
C LYS A 38 -21.07 -1.56 0.71
N GLN A 39 -19.99 -0.81 0.45
CA GLN A 39 -20.05 0.31 -0.48
C GLN A 39 -20.01 -0.16 -1.93
N GLU A 40 -20.71 0.56 -2.79
CA GLU A 40 -20.68 0.31 -4.22
C GLU A 40 -19.25 0.44 -4.76
N GLY A 41 -18.83 -0.53 -5.57
CA GLY A 41 -17.51 -0.56 -6.17
C GLY A 41 -16.39 -1.14 -5.28
N TYR A 42 -16.63 -1.44 -4.00
CA TYR A 42 -15.67 -2.17 -3.17
C TYR A 42 -15.45 -3.60 -3.72
N GLN A 43 -14.19 -4.02 -3.84
CA GLN A 43 -13.80 -5.34 -4.37
C GLN A 43 -13.10 -6.22 -3.33
N GLY A 44 -12.54 -5.63 -2.28
CA GLY A 44 -11.77 -6.32 -1.25
C GLY A 44 -10.84 -5.35 -0.53
N SER A 45 -10.24 -5.79 0.57
CA SER A 45 -9.16 -5.04 1.21
C SER A 45 -8.24 -5.94 2.02
N SER A 46 -7.05 -5.43 2.33
CA SER A 46 -6.05 -6.12 3.14
C SER A 46 -5.30 -5.12 3.98
N TYR A 47 -5.01 -5.45 5.23
CA TYR A 47 -4.28 -4.57 6.14
C TYR A 47 -3.19 -5.29 6.92
N GLY A 48 -2.20 -4.54 7.39
CA GLY A 48 -1.12 -5.04 8.21
C GLY A 48 -0.30 -3.90 8.81
N ARG A 49 0.41 -4.16 9.91
CA ARG A 49 1.29 -3.17 10.53
C ARG A 49 2.65 -3.17 9.85
N ALA A 50 3.21 -1.98 9.61
CA ALA A 50 4.57 -1.86 9.12
C ALA A 50 5.57 -2.39 10.16
N THR A 51 6.48 -3.27 9.71
CA THR A 51 7.50 -3.89 10.58
C THR A 51 8.46 -2.84 11.11
N GLU A 52 8.83 -1.86 10.29
CA GLU A 52 9.75 -0.77 10.63
C GLU A 52 9.09 0.31 11.49
N SER A 53 7.75 0.38 11.50
CA SER A 53 6.99 1.36 12.28
C SER A 53 5.70 0.72 12.80
N PRO A 54 5.73 0.02 13.95
CA PRO A 54 4.58 -0.74 14.44
C PRO A 54 3.33 0.10 14.77
N GLY A 55 3.46 1.42 14.88
CA GLY A 55 2.34 2.35 15.01
C GLY A 55 1.66 2.71 13.68
N LEU A 56 2.24 2.32 12.54
CA LEU A 56 1.71 2.56 11.22
C LEU A 56 0.96 1.32 10.72
N LEU A 57 -0.36 1.47 10.56
CA LEU A 57 -1.22 0.50 9.90
C LEU A 57 -1.31 0.84 8.41
N MET A 58 -0.94 -0.12 7.57
CA MET A 58 -1.18 -0.05 6.13
C MET A 58 -2.49 -0.73 5.81
N TRP A 59 -3.37 -0.06 5.06
CA TRP A 59 -4.62 -0.63 4.59
C TRP A 59 -4.82 -0.37 3.11
N PHE A 60 -4.94 -1.45 2.34
CA PHE A 60 -5.10 -1.45 0.90
C PHE A 60 -6.54 -1.81 0.58
N ILE A 61 -7.28 -0.94 -0.09
CA ILE A 61 -8.69 -1.13 -0.41
C ILE A 61 -8.87 -1.12 -1.92
N ASP A 62 -9.36 -2.23 -2.47
CA ASP A 62 -9.57 -2.39 -3.90
C ASP A 62 -10.95 -1.84 -4.29
N TRP A 63 -10.95 -0.90 -5.23
CA TRP A 63 -12.12 -0.27 -5.80
C TRP A 63 -12.21 -0.59 -7.31
N ASP A 64 -13.43 -0.77 -7.81
CA ASP A 64 -13.69 -0.90 -9.26
C ASP A 64 -13.34 0.37 -10.04
N SER A 65 -13.29 1.52 -9.35
CA SER A 65 -12.85 2.80 -9.88
C SER A 65 -12.53 3.79 -8.75
N HIS A 66 -11.65 4.75 -9.03
CA HIS A 66 -11.43 5.90 -8.15
C HIS A 66 -12.74 6.67 -7.86
N GLY A 67 -13.65 6.73 -8.84
CA GLY A 67 -14.94 7.40 -8.69
C GLY A 67 -15.84 6.79 -7.62
N SER A 68 -15.76 5.47 -7.42
CA SER A 68 -16.54 4.74 -6.42
C SER A 68 -16.12 5.10 -5.00
N HIS A 69 -14.81 5.18 -4.72
CA HIS A 69 -14.34 5.70 -3.44
C HIS A 69 -14.78 7.17 -3.24
N ILE A 70 -14.59 8.04 -4.23
CA ILE A 70 -15.02 9.45 -4.13
C ILE A 70 -16.54 9.58 -3.93
N LYS A 71 -17.34 8.65 -4.45
CA LYS A 71 -18.78 8.58 -4.18
C LYS A 71 -19.05 8.17 -2.72
N PHE A 72 -18.32 7.19 -2.20
CA PHE A 72 -18.42 6.77 -0.80
C PHE A 72 -18.12 7.92 0.17
N THR A 73 -17.08 8.73 -0.07
CA THR A 73 -16.74 9.87 0.83
C THR A 73 -17.84 10.93 0.95
N LYS A 74 -18.84 10.90 0.06
CA LYS A 74 -20.01 11.78 0.04
C LYS A 74 -21.30 11.08 0.49
N ALA A 75 -21.25 9.78 0.75
CA ALA A 75 -22.41 8.99 1.13
C ALA A 75 -22.75 9.19 2.62
N PRO A 76 -24.03 9.03 3.01
CA PRO A 76 -24.43 9.12 4.42
C PRO A 76 -23.70 8.14 5.34
N ALA A 77 -23.30 6.97 4.83
CA ALA A 77 -22.56 5.96 5.60
C ALA A 77 -21.12 6.39 5.95
N TYR A 78 -20.56 7.41 5.29
CA TYR A 78 -19.18 7.83 5.48
C TYR A 78 -18.92 8.39 6.88
N SER A 79 -19.90 9.05 7.51
CA SER A 79 -19.71 9.59 8.86
C SER A 79 -19.47 8.47 9.87
N GLY A 80 -20.30 7.43 9.86
CA GLY A 80 -20.13 6.27 10.74
C GLY A 80 -18.80 5.56 10.51
N PHE A 81 -18.42 5.35 9.25
CA PHE A 81 -17.10 4.81 8.91
C PHE A 81 -15.95 5.67 9.45
N LYS A 82 -16.03 6.99 9.25
CA LYS A 82 -15.01 7.94 9.70
C LYS A 82 -14.88 7.94 11.22
N ASP A 83 -15.99 7.86 11.95
CA ASP A 83 -15.98 7.78 13.42
C ASP A 83 -15.26 6.52 13.91
N CYS A 84 -15.50 5.37 13.27
CA CYS A 84 -14.76 4.13 13.54
C CYS A 84 -13.25 4.32 13.37
N VAL A 85 -12.81 4.90 12.25
CA VAL A 85 -11.37 5.07 11.96
C VAL A 85 -10.72 6.15 12.85
N ILE A 86 -11.38 7.30 13.08
CA ILE A 86 -10.89 8.36 14.01
C ILE A 86 -10.72 7.84 15.43
N SER A 87 -11.54 6.88 15.86
CA SER A 87 -11.42 6.31 17.20
C SER A 87 -10.05 5.67 17.43
N ILE A 88 -9.42 5.13 16.39
CA ILE A 88 -8.13 4.40 16.47
C ILE A 88 -6.91 5.17 15.94
N MET A 89 -7.10 6.22 15.13
CA MET A 89 -5.98 6.91 14.45
C MET A 89 -5.62 8.29 15.03
N GLU A 90 -4.36 8.68 14.92
CA GLU A 90 -3.86 10.06 15.09
C GLU A 90 -3.89 10.84 13.78
N SER A 91 -3.50 10.19 12.69
CA SER A 91 -3.45 10.79 11.35
C SER A 91 -3.65 9.73 10.28
N VAL A 92 -4.07 10.20 9.09
CA VAL A 92 -4.18 9.36 7.89
C VAL A 92 -3.64 10.11 6.68
N HIS A 93 -2.90 9.39 5.85
CA HIS A 93 -2.56 9.80 4.49
C HIS A 93 -3.04 8.69 3.54
N TYR A 94 -3.60 9.05 2.39
CA TYR A 94 -3.94 8.07 1.39
C TYR A 94 -3.78 8.61 -0.03
N HIS A 95 -3.61 7.69 -0.97
CA HIS A 95 -3.62 7.92 -2.40
C HIS A 95 -4.08 6.64 -3.12
N HIS A 96 -4.31 6.71 -4.42
CA HIS A 96 -4.80 5.56 -5.20
C HIS A 96 -3.75 5.11 -6.20
N VAL A 97 -3.67 3.81 -6.45
CA VAL A 97 -2.74 3.23 -7.43
C VAL A 97 -3.48 2.31 -8.38
N ALA A 98 -3.20 2.45 -9.68
CA ALA A 98 -3.66 1.50 -10.68
C ALA A 98 -2.63 0.36 -10.82
N PHE A 99 -2.70 -0.63 -9.95
CA PHE A 99 -1.77 -1.76 -9.95
C PHE A 99 -1.94 -2.64 -11.19
N THR A 100 -0.82 -3.20 -11.65
CA THR A 100 -0.80 -4.32 -12.59
C THR A 100 0.09 -5.44 -12.01
N PRO A 101 -0.46 -6.66 -11.79
CA PRO A 101 -1.86 -7.04 -11.94
C PRO A 101 -2.80 -6.42 -10.89
N PHE A 102 -4.10 -6.34 -11.22
CA PHE A 102 -5.18 -5.93 -10.30
C PHE A 102 -6.18 -7.10 -10.07
N PRO A 103 -6.69 -7.29 -8.83
CA PRO A 103 -6.18 -6.70 -7.59
C PRO A 103 -4.76 -7.22 -7.31
N PRO A 104 -3.96 -6.52 -6.48
CA PRO A 104 -2.61 -6.94 -6.13
C PRO A 104 -2.65 -8.15 -5.17
N LYS A 105 -3.05 -9.32 -5.69
CA LYS A 105 -3.22 -10.57 -4.90
C LYS A 105 -1.96 -11.02 -4.16
N ILE A 106 -0.80 -10.51 -4.57
CA ILE A 106 0.47 -10.74 -3.87
C ILE A 106 0.38 -10.36 -2.39
N LEU A 107 -0.42 -9.35 -2.04
CA LEU A 107 -0.59 -8.86 -0.67
C LEU A 107 -0.97 -9.98 0.31
N THR A 108 -1.76 -10.97 -0.11
CA THR A 108 -2.23 -12.05 0.76
C THR A 108 -1.71 -13.43 0.34
N SER A 109 -0.87 -13.50 -0.70
CA SER A 109 -0.27 -14.77 -1.15
C SER A 109 1.18 -14.96 -0.71
N ALA A 110 1.79 -13.94 -0.10
CA ALA A 110 3.13 -14.01 0.47
C ALA A 110 3.09 -13.67 1.97
N PRO A 111 3.95 -14.26 2.81
CA PRO A 111 3.99 -13.96 4.24
C PRO A 111 4.33 -12.51 4.58
N VAL A 112 5.23 -11.88 3.81
CA VAL A 112 5.68 -10.50 4.02
C VAL A 112 5.71 -9.76 2.69
N ILE A 113 5.20 -8.54 2.66
CA ILE A 113 5.24 -7.66 1.49
C ILE A 113 6.28 -6.58 1.70
N GLU A 114 7.24 -6.48 0.78
CA GLU A 114 7.99 -5.25 0.57
C GLU A 114 7.07 -4.25 -0.14
N PHE A 115 6.62 -3.25 0.58
CA PHE A 115 5.80 -2.16 0.08
C PHE A 115 6.66 -0.91 -0.09
N VAL A 116 6.80 -0.43 -1.32
CA VAL A 116 7.62 0.72 -1.67
C VAL A 116 6.79 1.78 -2.40
N THR A 117 6.89 3.03 -1.94
CA THR A 117 6.34 4.19 -2.65
C THR A 117 7.48 5.09 -3.07
N PHE A 118 7.65 5.24 -4.38
CA PHE A 118 8.57 6.18 -4.99
C PHE A 118 7.83 7.49 -5.27
N LEU A 119 8.39 8.63 -4.85
CA LEU A 119 7.77 9.95 -4.89
C LEU A 119 8.50 10.88 -5.87
N ASP A 120 7.79 11.89 -6.39
CA ASP A 120 8.28 12.82 -7.42
C ASP A 120 8.97 12.09 -8.59
N THR A 121 8.30 11.05 -9.08
CA THR A 121 8.83 10.18 -10.13
C THR A 121 8.74 10.86 -11.50
N LYS A 122 9.81 10.74 -12.30
CA LYS A 122 9.82 11.19 -13.70
C LYS A 122 8.98 10.25 -14.59
N PRO A 123 8.50 10.69 -15.76
CA PRO A 123 7.62 9.88 -16.62
C PRO A 123 8.17 8.50 -17.04
N HIS A 124 9.49 8.35 -17.12
CA HIS A 124 10.14 7.07 -17.47
C HIS A 124 10.30 6.11 -16.28
N PHE A 125 9.93 6.51 -15.07
CA PHE A 125 10.20 5.73 -13.87
C PHE A 125 9.41 4.41 -13.85
N MET A 126 8.17 4.40 -14.35
CA MET A 126 7.36 3.19 -14.48
C MET A 126 8.01 2.14 -15.40
N ASP A 127 8.67 2.58 -16.48
CA ASP A 127 9.46 1.72 -17.35
C ASP A 127 10.69 1.16 -16.62
N ASN A 128 11.33 1.97 -15.77
CA ASN A 128 12.46 1.52 -14.96
C ASN A 128 12.05 0.47 -13.93
N VAL A 129 10.90 0.61 -13.26
CA VAL A 129 10.35 -0.44 -12.38
C VAL A 129 10.12 -1.72 -13.17
N SER A 130 9.53 -1.63 -14.37
CA SER A 130 9.30 -2.79 -15.24
C SER A 130 10.60 -3.47 -15.67
N LYS A 131 11.64 -2.70 -16.00
CA LYS A 131 12.99 -3.22 -16.31
C LYS A 131 13.63 -3.87 -15.09
N PHE A 132 13.48 -3.29 -13.91
CA PHE A 132 13.99 -3.83 -12.66
C PHE A 132 13.35 -5.20 -12.38
N MET A 133 12.01 -5.29 -12.40
CA MET A 133 11.28 -6.53 -12.18
C MET A 133 11.68 -7.62 -13.18
N LYS A 134 11.90 -7.24 -14.46
CA LYS A 134 12.40 -8.17 -15.48
C LYS A 134 13.84 -8.63 -15.20
N ALA A 135 14.72 -7.73 -14.77
CA ALA A 135 16.12 -8.03 -14.52
C ALA A 135 16.32 -8.95 -13.32
N ILE A 136 15.55 -8.76 -12.25
CA ILE A 136 15.63 -9.58 -11.04
C ILE A 136 14.91 -10.93 -11.19
N GLY A 137 13.96 -11.02 -12.13
CA GLY A 137 13.19 -12.23 -12.39
C GLY A 137 12.35 -12.64 -11.17
N MET A 138 12.48 -13.91 -10.76
CA MET A 138 11.89 -14.44 -9.53
C MET A 138 13.01 -14.93 -8.61
N PRO A 139 13.54 -14.05 -7.72
CA PRO A 139 14.56 -14.44 -6.76
C PRO A 139 14.11 -15.59 -5.86
N GLU A 140 15.07 -16.26 -5.21
CA GLU A 140 14.74 -17.27 -4.20
C GLU A 140 13.83 -16.67 -3.12
N LYS A 141 12.80 -17.42 -2.70
CA LYS A 141 11.81 -16.99 -1.67
C LYS A 141 11.01 -15.73 -2.02
N CYS A 142 11.02 -15.32 -3.28
CA CYS A 142 10.11 -14.33 -3.83
C CYS A 142 8.85 -15.01 -4.38
N TYR A 143 7.71 -14.37 -4.18
CA TYR A 143 6.38 -14.86 -4.61
C TYR A 143 5.83 -14.08 -5.80
N GLY A 144 6.55 -13.05 -6.25
CA GLY A 144 6.13 -12.14 -7.31
C GLY A 144 5.84 -10.74 -6.79
N GLY A 145 5.21 -9.91 -7.63
CA GLY A 145 4.91 -8.53 -7.28
C GLY A 145 3.88 -7.89 -8.20
N ALA A 146 3.45 -6.71 -7.81
CA ALA A 146 2.60 -5.82 -8.59
C ALA A 146 3.14 -4.39 -8.45
N TRP A 147 2.94 -3.57 -9.49
CA TRP A 147 3.32 -2.16 -9.44
C TRP A 147 2.35 -1.32 -10.25
N GLY A 148 2.30 -0.03 -9.94
CA GLY A 148 1.34 0.88 -10.53
C GLY A 148 1.74 2.33 -10.32
N GLU A 149 1.20 3.20 -11.17
CA GLU A 149 1.28 4.63 -10.96
C GLU A 149 0.12 5.07 -10.08
N SER A 150 0.37 6.09 -9.26
CA SER A 150 -0.66 6.81 -8.52
C SER A 150 -1.71 7.40 -9.46
N VAL A 151 -2.94 7.62 -8.99
CA VAL A 151 -3.96 8.39 -9.72
C VAL A 151 -3.66 9.87 -9.57
N GLU A 152 -3.39 10.31 -8.34
CA GLU A 152 -3.00 11.66 -7.97
C GLU A 152 -1.66 12.05 -8.61
N ALA A 153 -1.40 13.36 -8.69
CA ALA A 153 -0.17 13.91 -9.27
C ALA A 153 0.72 14.60 -8.23
N ASP A 154 0.28 14.66 -6.97
CA ASP A 154 0.87 15.43 -5.88
C ASP A 154 0.96 14.63 -4.57
N VAL A 155 1.16 13.31 -4.68
CA VAL A 155 1.43 12.43 -3.55
C VAL A 155 2.74 12.86 -2.90
N GLY A 156 2.73 13.04 -1.58
CA GLY A 156 3.91 13.32 -0.77
C GLY A 156 4.11 12.25 0.30
N LYS A 157 5.21 12.34 1.06
CA LYS A 157 5.48 11.42 2.17
C LYS A 157 4.33 11.38 3.17
N HIS A 158 4.03 10.21 3.70
CA HIS A 158 2.88 10.04 4.61
C HIS A 158 2.97 10.89 5.90
N VAL A 159 4.18 11.14 6.41
CA VAL A 159 4.39 11.84 7.70
C VAL A 159 4.16 13.35 7.64
N ASP A 160 4.61 14.01 6.57
CA ASP A 160 4.68 15.48 6.50
C ASP A 160 4.27 16.05 5.14
N GLY A 161 3.94 15.18 4.17
CA GLY A 161 3.61 15.57 2.80
C GLY A 161 4.78 16.18 2.03
N SER A 162 6.03 16.04 2.49
CA SER A 162 7.21 16.49 1.75
C SER A 162 7.48 15.60 0.53
N VAL A 163 8.30 16.09 -0.41
CA VAL A 163 8.61 15.40 -1.68
C VAL A 163 7.33 15.06 -2.45
N LYS A 164 6.65 16.09 -2.95
CA LYS A 164 5.37 15.92 -3.66
C LYS A 164 5.58 15.70 -5.15
N GLY A 165 4.81 14.79 -5.71
CA GLY A 165 4.68 14.63 -7.15
C GLY A 165 3.94 13.37 -7.53
N LYS A 166 4.12 12.94 -8.78
CA LYS A 166 3.64 11.63 -9.20
C LYS A 166 4.35 10.56 -8.37
N ALA A 167 3.58 9.58 -7.90
CA ALA A 167 4.13 8.41 -7.23
C ALA A 167 4.01 7.15 -8.09
N VAL A 168 4.98 6.26 -7.94
CA VAL A 168 4.92 4.87 -8.42
C VAL A 168 5.07 3.96 -7.22
N VAL A 169 4.20 2.97 -7.12
CA VAL A 169 4.19 2.02 -6.02
C VAL A 169 4.56 0.64 -6.53
N LEU A 170 5.41 -0.04 -5.77
CA LEU A 170 5.88 -1.39 -5.99
C LEU A 170 5.57 -2.23 -4.75
N VAL A 171 4.94 -3.38 -4.94
CA VAL A 171 4.75 -4.40 -3.90
C VAL A 171 5.38 -5.71 -4.35
N ILE A 172 6.26 -6.28 -3.53
CA ILE A 172 6.90 -7.58 -3.79
C ILE A 172 6.65 -8.51 -2.61
N GLY A 173 6.19 -9.72 -2.89
CA GLY A 173 5.96 -10.74 -1.87
C GLY A 173 7.21 -11.57 -1.59
N TRP A 174 7.53 -11.72 -0.31
CA TRP A 174 8.69 -12.43 0.20
C TRP A 174 8.28 -13.43 1.28
N GLU A 175 9.03 -14.53 1.40
CA GLU A 175 8.88 -15.49 2.52
C GLU A 175 9.09 -14.80 3.87
N SER A 176 10.03 -13.87 3.94
CA SER A 176 10.29 -13.07 5.13
C SER A 176 11.03 -11.79 4.78
N LYS A 177 11.11 -10.85 5.74
CA LYS A 177 11.98 -9.68 5.63
C LYS A 177 13.43 -10.08 5.35
N GLU A 178 13.93 -11.11 6.03
CA GLU A 178 15.30 -11.61 5.86
C GLU A 178 15.54 -12.16 4.46
N ALA A 179 14.53 -12.76 3.82
CA ALA A 179 14.63 -13.20 2.43
C ALA A 179 14.82 -12.02 1.46
N HIS A 180 14.04 -10.94 1.62
CA HIS A 180 14.27 -9.70 0.89
C HIS A 180 15.67 -9.14 1.17
N MET A 181 16.07 -9.05 2.44
CA MET A 181 17.39 -8.52 2.80
C MET A 181 18.53 -9.35 2.19
N ALA A 182 18.42 -10.68 2.18
CA ALA A 182 19.40 -11.56 1.54
C ALA A 182 19.47 -11.35 0.02
N PHE A 183 18.33 -11.12 -0.63
CA PHE A 183 18.28 -10.77 -2.05
C PHE A 183 19.03 -9.47 -2.36
N ARG A 184 18.96 -8.47 -1.46
CA ARG A 184 19.68 -7.19 -1.66
C ARG A 184 21.20 -7.32 -1.67
N GLU A 185 21.74 -8.40 -1.12
CA GLU A 185 23.19 -8.70 -1.12
C GLU A 185 23.63 -9.44 -2.40
N THR A 186 22.72 -9.70 -3.34
CA THR A 186 23.03 -10.41 -4.58
C THR A 186 23.58 -9.48 -5.66
N GLU A 187 24.45 -10.03 -6.51
CA GLU A 187 25.02 -9.30 -7.66
C GLU A 187 23.93 -8.83 -8.64
N VAL A 188 22.83 -9.60 -8.80
CA VAL A 188 21.71 -9.21 -9.67
C VAL A 188 20.99 -7.98 -9.13
N PHE A 189 20.81 -7.88 -7.81
CA PHE A 189 20.24 -6.69 -7.20
C PHE A 189 21.17 -5.48 -7.35
N GLU A 190 22.46 -5.65 -7.03
CA GLU A 190 23.47 -4.60 -7.14
C GLU A 190 23.49 -3.98 -8.55
N LYS A 191 23.45 -4.83 -9.59
CA LYS A 191 23.43 -4.41 -10.99
C LYS A 191 22.12 -3.75 -11.42
N SER A 192 21.01 -4.04 -10.75
CA SER A 192 19.67 -3.62 -11.18
C SER A 192 19.11 -2.42 -10.39
N ILE A 193 19.54 -2.22 -9.14
CA ILE A 193 18.96 -1.21 -8.23
C ILE A 193 19.10 0.24 -8.74
N GLY A 194 20.05 0.50 -9.63
CA GLY A 194 20.18 1.79 -10.31
C GLY A 194 18.89 2.22 -11.01
N LEU A 195 18.13 1.27 -11.56
CA LEU A 195 16.85 1.52 -12.23
C LEU A 195 15.80 2.14 -11.28
N LEU A 196 15.75 1.70 -10.02
CA LEU A 196 14.82 2.25 -9.03
C LEU A 196 15.33 3.54 -8.37
N ARG A 197 16.61 3.87 -8.54
CA ARG A 197 17.21 5.11 -8.01
C ARG A 197 17.12 6.26 -9.03
N GLU A 198 17.21 5.93 -10.30
CA GLU A 198 17.13 6.92 -11.38
C GLU A 198 15.68 7.40 -11.57
N GLY A 199 15.46 8.71 -11.39
CA GLY A 199 14.20 9.35 -11.74
C GLY A 199 13.18 9.44 -10.60
N MET A 200 13.54 9.19 -9.35
CA MET A 200 12.72 9.48 -8.17
C MET A 200 13.26 10.67 -7.37
N GLY A 201 12.38 11.43 -6.70
CA GLY A 201 12.77 12.47 -5.73
C GLY A 201 12.75 11.99 -4.27
N GLY A 202 12.06 10.89 -3.97
CA GLY A 202 12.02 10.29 -2.64
C GLY A 202 11.48 8.87 -2.66
N VAL A 203 11.65 8.16 -1.53
CA VAL A 203 11.18 6.78 -1.37
C VAL A 203 10.76 6.53 0.08
N GLU A 204 9.71 5.73 0.25
CA GLU A 204 9.29 5.14 1.51
C GLU A 204 9.18 3.63 1.31
N MET A 205 9.70 2.83 2.25
CA MET A 205 9.66 1.37 2.15
C MET A 205 9.35 0.75 3.51
N PHE A 206 8.45 -0.22 3.51
CA PHE A 206 8.04 -0.98 4.68
C PHE A 206 7.93 -2.47 4.34
N HIS A 207 8.19 -3.33 5.32
CA HIS A 207 7.75 -4.72 5.29
C HIS A 207 6.42 -4.83 6.01
N VAL A 208 5.43 -5.42 5.37
CA VAL A 208 4.08 -5.53 5.94
C VAL A 208 3.57 -6.97 5.80
N PRO A 209 3.29 -7.68 6.91
CA PRO A 209 2.54 -8.93 6.89
C PRO A 209 1.04 -8.61 6.79
N PHE A 210 0.51 -8.58 5.57
CA PHE A 210 -0.89 -8.28 5.34
C PHE A 210 -1.79 -9.48 5.67
N THR A 211 -2.99 -9.20 6.18
CA THR A 211 -4.12 -10.12 6.21
C THR A 211 -5.24 -9.59 5.35
N ALA A 212 -6.03 -10.49 4.76
CA ALA A 212 -7.32 -10.12 4.18
C ALA A 212 -8.24 -9.59 5.29
N ALA A 213 -9.05 -8.58 4.95
CA ALA A 213 -10.04 -7.97 5.83
C ALA A 213 -11.41 -8.65 5.76
#